data_AF-A0AAE9N5C7-F1
#
_entry.id   AF-A0AAE9N5C7-F1
#
_cell.length_a   1.000
_cell.length_b   1.000
_cell.length_c   1.000
_cell.angle_alpha   90.00
_cell.angle_beta   90.00
_cell.angle_gamma   90.00
#
_symmetry.space_group_name_H-M   'P 1'
#
loop_
_entity.id
_entity.type
_entity.pdbx_description
1 polymer ?
#
loop_
_entity_poly.entity_id
_entity_poly.type
_entity_poly.pdbx_seq_one_letter_code
_entity_poly.pdbx_strand_id
1 'polypeptide(L)' 'MNYNYVINPLETPGECIAITQQDIDPTDVNNICFGFEVNGSEEEIIASMKLFQSDVMPYLKEKQ' A
#
# COMPACT_ATOMS: atom_id res chain seq x y z
N MET A 1 -6.12 -9.01 12.61
CA MET A 1 -7.04 -7.92 12.18
C MET A 1 -6.62 -7.54 10.78
N ASN A 2 -7.54 -7.42 9.83
CA ASN A 2 -7.22 -6.98 8.46
C ASN A 2 -7.41 -5.48 8.37
N TYR A 3 -6.36 -4.77 7.98
CA TYR A 3 -6.41 -3.33 7.72
C TYR A 3 -6.60 -3.12 6.21
N ASN A 4 -7.59 -2.32 5.85
CA ASN A 4 -7.87 -1.92 4.48
C ASN A 4 -7.34 -0.51 4.26
N TYR A 5 -6.27 -0.40 3.47
CA TYR A 5 -5.70 0.88 3.06
C TYR A 5 -6.30 1.29 1.73
N VAL A 6 -6.65 2.57 1.59
CA VAL A 6 -7.01 3.15 0.30
C VAL A 6 -5.83 4.00 -0.14
N ILE A 7 -5.19 3.61 -1.25
CA ILE A 7 -4.06 4.39 -1.79
C ILE A 7 -4.62 5.50 -2.65
N ASN A 8 -4.30 6.73 -2.27
CA ASN A 8 -4.77 7.92 -2.95
C ASN A 8 -3.88 8.17 -4.19
N PRO A 9 -4.41 8.64 -5.34
CA PRO A 9 -3.60 8.87 -6.54
C PRO A 9 -2.55 9.99 -6.38
N LEU A 10 -2.59 10.72 -5.26
CA LEU A 10 -1.67 11.80 -4.91
C LEU A 10 -0.47 11.35 -4.06
N GLU A 11 -0.47 10.11 -3.58
CA GLU A 11 0.61 9.59 -2.73
C GLU A 11 1.74 9.02 -3.60
N THR A 12 2.98 9.39 -3.30
CA THR A 12 4.16 8.76 -3.89
C THR A 12 4.42 7.38 -3.27
N PRO A 13 5.17 6.48 -3.94
CA PRO A 13 5.53 5.18 -3.36
C PRO A 13 6.22 5.29 -2.00
N GLY A 14 7.06 6.31 -1.80
CA GLY A 14 7.75 6.55 -0.53
C GLY A 14 6.79 6.93 0.62
N GLU A 15 5.78 7.75 0.33
CA GLU A 15 4.74 8.10 1.30
C GLU A 15 3.88 6.89 1.66
N CYS A 16 3.55 6.06 0.67
CA CYS A 16 2.84 4.80 0.89
C CYS A 16 3.61 3.86 1.84
N ILE A 17 4.93 3.70 1.64
CA ILE A 17 5.78 2.89 2.51
C ILE A 17 5.77 3.45 3.94
N ALA A 18 5.98 4.76 4.09
CA ALA A 18 6.07 5.40 5.41
C ALA A 18 4.77 5.25 6.22
N ILE A 19 3.61 5.51 5.60
CA ILE A 19 2.30 5.39 6.24
C ILE A 19 2.02 3.93 6.60
N THR A 20 2.26 3.01 5.67
CA THR A 20 2.00 1.58 5.91
C THR A 20 2.91 1.05 7.02
N GLN A 21 4.21 1.37 6.99
CA GLN A 21 5.15 0.88 8.00
C GLN A 21 4.87 1.44 9.40
N GLN A 22 4.41 2.70 9.49
CA GLN A 22 3.98 3.31 10.75
C GLN A 22 2.85 2.52 11.43
N ASP A 23 1.99 1.85 10.65
CA ASP A 23 0.90 1.03 11.16
C ASP A 23 1.29 -0.45 11.37
N ILE A 24 2.24 -0.98 10.58
CA ILE A 24 2.80 -2.33 10.78
C ILE A 24 3.62 -2.37 12.08
N ASP A 25 4.54 -1.43 12.30
CA ASP A 25 5.49 -1.46 13.42
C ASP A 25 4.87 -1.62 14.82
N PRO A 26 3.73 -0.99 15.16
CA PRO A 26 3.08 -1.21 16.46
C PRO A 26 2.23 -2.48 16.50
N THR A 27 1.91 -3.12 15.37
CA THR A 27 0.97 -4.24 15.28
C THR A 27 1.65 -5.55 14.91
N ASP A 28 1.02 -6.70 15.20
CA ASP A 28 1.50 -8.01 14.73
C ASP A 28 0.83 -8.40 13.39
N VAL A 29 0.52 -7.39 12.55
CA VAL A 29 -0.19 -7.57 11.28
C VAL A 29 0.82 -8.00 10.21
N ASN A 30 0.58 -9.19 9.65
CA ASN A 30 1.37 -9.75 8.55
C ASN A 30 0.59 -9.82 7.22
N ASN A 31 -0.67 -9.39 7.22
CA ASN A 31 -1.52 -9.38 6.04
C ASN A 31 -2.19 -8.01 5.90
N ILE A 32 -1.91 -7.35 4.78
CA ILE A 32 -2.32 -5.98 4.50
C ILE A 32 -3.12 -5.96 3.22
N CYS A 33 -4.30 -5.35 3.25
CA CYS A 33 -5.18 -5.25 2.11
C CYS A 33 -5.21 -3.81 1.59
N PHE A 34 -5.04 -3.64 0.27
CA PHE A 34 -5.05 -2.32 -0.37
C PHE A 34 -6.20 -2.24 -1.40
N GLY A 35 -6.94 -1.14 -1.36
CA GLY A 35 -7.94 -0.75 -2.34
C GLY A 35 -7.39 0.31 -3.28
N PHE A 36 -7.50 0.04 -4.59
CA PHE A 36 -6.99 0.92 -5.65
C PHE A 36 -8.10 1.58 -6.48
N GLU A 37 -9.37 1.31 -6.20
CA GLU A 37 -10.54 1.71 -7.01
C GLU A 37 -10.69 3.23 -7.19
N VAL A 38 -10.09 4.02 -6.30
CA VAL A 38 -10.10 5.49 -6.38
C VAL A 38 -9.19 6.05 -7.48
N ASN A 39 -8.36 5.22 -8.10
CA ASN A 39 -7.39 5.63 -9.12
C ASN A 39 -7.99 5.84 -10.53
N GLY A 40 -9.30 5.69 -10.70
CA GLY A 40 -9.99 6.06 -11.94
C GLY A 40 -10.41 4.85 -12.78
N SER A 41 -10.02 4.84 -14.04
CA SER A 41 -10.36 3.76 -14.98
C SER A 41 -9.67 2.44 -14.64
N GLU A 42 -10.14 1.34 -15.22
CA GLU A 42 -9.53 0.02 -15.02
C GLU A 42 -8.04 -0.02 -15.38
N GLU A 43 -7.64 0.66 -16.47
CA GLU A 43 -6.24 0.76 -16.87
C GLU A 43 -5.40 1.51 -15.84
N GLU A 44 -5.92 2.61 -15.29
CA GLU A 44 -5.25 3.40 -14.25
C GLU A 44 -5.17 2.63 -12.93
N ILE A 45 -6.22 1.90 -12.56
CA ILE A 45 -6.22 1.01 -11.40
C ILE A 45 -5.14 -0.07 -11.54
N ILE A 46 -5.07 -0.75 -12.69
CA ILE A 46 -4.06 -1.78 -12.96
C ILE A 46 -2.65 -1.17 -12.95
N ALA A 47 -2.47 0.02 -13.51
CA ALA A 47 -1.20 0.73 -13.48
C ALA A 47 -0.75 1.04 -12.04
N SER A 48 -1.65 1.54 -11.20
CA SER A 48 -1.39 1.81 -9.78
C SER A 48 -1.08 0.52 -9.01
N MET A 49 -1.78 -0.58 -9.28
CA MET A 49 -1.48 -1.89 -8.67
C MET A 49 -0.06 -2.37 -9.02
N LYS A 50 0.35 -2.22 -10.29
CA LYS A 50 1.69 -2.61 -10.74
C LYS A 50 2.78 -1.75 -10.09
N LEU A 51 2.57 -0.44 -10.03
CA LEU A 51 3.51 0.48 -9.39
C LEU A 51 3.64 0.15 -7.90
N PHE A 52 2.53 -0.10 -7.22
CA PHE A 52 2.56 -0.51 -5.82
C PHE A 52 3.31 -1.83 -5.62
N GLN A 53 3.08 -2.80 -6.51
CA GLN A 53 3.76 -4.09 -6.47
C GLN A 53 5.28 -3.97 -6.64
N SER A 54 5.76 -3.09 -7.52
CA SER A 54 7.20 -2.93 -7.77
C SER A 54 7.89 -2.03 -6.74
N ASP A 55 7.23 -0.94 -6.35
CA ASP A 55 7.89 0.19 -5.68
C ASP A 55 7.49 0.35 -4.21
N VAL A 56 6.51 -0.42 -3.72
CA VAL A 56 6.09 -0.41 -2.30
C VAL A 56 6.24 -1.78 -1.65
N MET A 57 5.60 -2.83 -2.20
CA MET A 57 5.54 -4.15 -1.55
C MET A 57 6.91 -4.71 -1.13
N PRO A 58 8.00 -4.61 -1.93
CA PRO A 58 9.30 -5.17 -1.55
C PRO A 58 10.00 -4.43 -0.40
N TYR A 59 9.54 -3.22 -0.08
CA TYR A 59 10.17 -2.34 0.90
C TYR A 59 9.43 -2.31 2.25
N LEU A 60 8.21 -2.85 2.30
CA LEU A 60 7.50 -3.11 3.55
C LEU A 60 8.20 -4.23 4.32
N LYS A 61 8.39 -4.04 5.61
CA LYS A 61 9.06 -5.01 6.48
C LYS A 61 8.09 -5.51 7.54
N GLU A 62 8.18 -6.80 7.83
CA GLU A 62 7.62 -7.33 9.07
C GLU A 62 8.29 -6.63 10.25
N LYS A 63 7.49 -6.41 11.31
CA LYS A 63 7.98 -5.89 12.58
C LYS A 63 9.14 -6.75 13.09
N GLN A 64 10.23 -6.10 13.51
CA GLN A 64 11.40 -6.75 14.11
C GLN A 64 11.15 -7.30 15.51
#